data_AF-A0A955RWB1-F1
#
_entry.id   AF-A0A955RWB1-F1
#
_cell.length_a   1.000
_cell.length_b   1.000
_cell.length_c   1.000
_cell.angle_alpha   90.00
_cell.angle_beta   90.00
_cell.angle_gamma   90.00
#
_symmetry.space_group_name_H-M   'P 1'
#
loop_
_entity.id
_entity.type
_entity.pdbx_description
1 polymer ?
#
loop_
_entity_poly.entity_id
_entity_poly.type
_entity_poly.pdbx_seq_one_letter_code
_entity_poly.pdbx_strand_id
1 'polypeptide(L)'
;MMDWRSAEFIICSIIILSICAGIRLYPDIIHPRNEAKLESKAIVRMQLRKNIAKSLLQKDPTLSGERISKLTDATLANQINENNPELLASEAKVRKMLVKEKLKGSGLPLLGADPYYYLSLTRQFISTGKLWNKRKGRDYFNPMMLAPAGCYYPIDLHPVIGAGFHQTIKLFNKTVPLEKTVRWIPVILSVVTVFILICLGLSVYKLAAPAVLLGALHLAIAPIYLKRSLIGWYDTDPYNVLFPLIITALLGVISCNTRMVWRNRLMLSAAAGATILVYSLFWRGWLPACG
;
A
#
# COMPACT_ATOMS: atom_id res chain seq x y z
N MET A 1 6.73 34.72 -12.24
CA MET A 1 6.79 33.86 -11.05
C MET A 1 5.40 33.29 -10.95
N MET A 2 5.20 32.00 -11.28
CA MET A 2 3.84 31.45 -11.29
C MET A 2 3.36 31.38 -9.85
N ASP A 3 2.19 31.96 -9.60
CA ASP A 3 1.61 31.98 -8.27
C ASP A 3 1.13 30.57 -7.93
N TRP A 4 1.78 29.90 -6.96
CA TRP A 4 1.32 28.60 -6.44
C TRP A 4 -0.09 28.68 -5.84
N ARG A 5 -0.62 29.91 -5.71
CA ARG A 5 -2.00 30.22 -5.34
C ARG A 5 -2.95 30.26 -6.53
N SER A 6 -2.48 29.99 -7.76
CA SER A 6 -3.39 29.92 -8.90
C SER A 6 -4.41 28.81 -8.65
N ALA A 7 -5.69 29.13 -8.86
CA ALA A 7 -6.78 28.19 -8.64
C ALA A 7 -6.55 26.90 -9.45
N GLU A 8 -5.99 27.02 -10.65
CA GLU A 8 -5.66 25.90 -11.54
C GLU A 8 -4.69 24.90 -10.89
N PHE A 9 -3.60 25.39 -10.27
CA PHE A 9 -2.61 24.53 -9.62
C PHE A 9 -3.24 23.75 -8.46
N ILE A 10 -4.02 24.44 -7.64
CA ILE A 10 -4.69 23.87 -6.46
C ILE A 10 -5.71 22.81 -6.89
N ILE A 11 -6.57 23.14 -7.85
CA ILE A 11 -7.61 22.23 -8.36
C ILE A 11 -6.98 20.99 -8.99
N CYS A 12 -5.98 21.16 -9.87
CA CYS A 12 -5.28 20.02 -10.50
C CYS A 12 -4.63 19.12 -9.44
N SER A 13 -3.96 19.70 -8.44
CA SER A 13 -3.33 18.95 -7.36
C SER A 13 -4.36 18.17 -6.55
N ILE A 14 -5.44 18.80 -6.09
CA ILE A 14 -6.46 18.14 -5.28
C ILE A 14 -7.08 16.96 -6.04
N ILE A 15 -7.49 17.16 -7.30
CA ILE A 15 -8.15 16.12 -8.10
C ILE A 15 -7.20 14.93 -8.28
N ILE A 16 -5.99 15.17 -8.77
CA ILE A 16 -5.07 14.08 -9.14
C ILE A 16 -4.53 13.37 -7.92
N LEU A 17 -4.19 14.10 -6.85
CA LEU A 17 -3.71 13.47 -5.60
C LEU A 17 -4.82 12.64 -4.95
N SER A 18 -6.08 13.09 -5.01
CA SER A 18 -7.23 12.32 -4.52
C SER A 18 -7.44 11.04 -5.33
N ILE A 19 -7.35 11.10 -6.66
CA ILE A 19 -7.43 9.91 -7.51
C ILE A 19 -6.25 8.96 -7.23
N CYS A 20 -5.02 9.49 -7.17
CA CYS A 20 -3.80 8.74 -6.90
C CYS A 20 -3.88 7.97 -5.57
N ALA A 21 -4.29 8.65 -4.50
CA ALA A 21 -4.49 8.03 -3.19
C ALA A 21 -5.67 7.05 -3.21
N GLY A 22 -6.82 7.45 -3.77
CA GLY A 22 -8.04 6.64 -3.81
C GLY A 22 -7.84 5.28 -4.49
N ILE A 23 -7.19 5.25 -5.65
CA ILE A 23 -6.91 4.00 -6.37
C ILE A 23 -5.93 3.12 -5.56
N ARG A 24 -4.93 3.70 -4.90
CA ARG A 24 -3.96 2.94 -4.09
C ARG A 24 -4.53 2.39 -2.79
N LEU A 25 -5.57 3.04 -2.25
CA LEU A 25 -6.31 2.60 -1.07
C LEU A 25 -7.44 1.64 -1.38
N TYR A 26 -7.79 1.47 -2.66
CA TYR A 26 -8.87 0.59 -3.12
C TYR A 26 -8.79 -0.83 -2.55
N PRO A 27 -7.61 -1.50 -2.49
CA PRO A 27 -7.51 -2.84 -1.90
C PRO A 27 -7.93 -2.90 -0.42
N ASP A 28 -7.58 -1.90 0.39
CA ASP A 28 -7.90 -1.85 1.82
C ASP A 28 -9.41 -1.61 2.07
N ILE A 29 -10.10 -0.96 1.12
CA ILE A 29 -11.54 -0.72 1.20
C ILE A 29 -12.34 -1.96 0.78
N ILE A 30 -11.89 -2.69 -0.24
CA ILE A 30 -12.67 -3.76 -0.86
C ILE A 30 -12.39 -5.13 -0.28
N HIS A 31 -11.16 -5.41 0.11
CA HIS A 31 -10.81 -6.68 0.68
C HIS A 31 -11.69 -7.05 1.90
N PRO A 32 -11.91 -6.16 2.90
CA PRO A 32 -12.82 -6.45 4.00
C PRO A 32 -14.27 -6.70 3.56
N ARG A 33 -14.73 -6.04 2.49
CA ARG A 33 -16.10 -6.19 1.96
C ARG A 33 -16.30 -7.54 1.26
N ASN A 34 -15.31 -7.98 0.49
CA ASN A 34 -15.38 -9.25 -0.23
C ASN A 34 -15.28 -10.43 0.73
N GLU A 35 -14.36 -10.39 1.70
CA GLU A 35 -14.27 -11.41 2.74
C GLU A 35 -15.55 -11.46 3.57
N ALA A 36 -16.03 -10.31 4.05
CA ALA A 36 -17.26 -10.26 4.83
C ALA A 36 -18.48 -10.79 4.06
N LYS A 37 -18.52 -10.63 2.73
CA LYS A 37 -19.59 -11.19 1.87
C LYS A 37 -19.53 -12.72 1.81
N LEU A 38 -18.34 -13.31 1.75
CA LEU A 38 -18.17 -14.77 1.74
C LEU A 38 -18.47 -15.36 3.11
N GLU A 39 -17.90 -14.76 4.17
CA GLU A 39 -18.13 -15.18 5.55
C GLU A 39 -19.59 -15.01 5.98
N SER A 40 -20.26 -13.92 5.61
CA SER A 40 -21.68 -13.72 5.94
C SER A 40 -22.56 -14.83 5.36
N LYS A 41 -22.28 -15.24 4.12
CA LYS A 41 -22.99 -16.35 3.48
C LYS A 41 -22.76 -17.66 4.23
N ALA A 42 -21.52 -17.95 4.60
CA ALA A 42 -21.19 -19.16 5.36
C ALA A 42 -21.88 -19.19 6.73
N ILE A 43 -21.84 -18.09 7.48
CA ILE A 43 -22.45 -17.98 8.81
C ILE A 43 -23.97 -18.15 8.73
N VAL A 44 -24.63 -17.42 7.83
CA VAL A 44 -26.10 -17.47 7.71
C VAL A 44 -26.56 -18.84 7.24
N ARG A 45 -25.87 -19.46 6.27
CA ARG A 45 -26.18 -20.82 5.81
C ARG A 45 -25.98 -21.86 6.91
N MET A 46 -24.92 -21.73 7.71
CA MET A 46 -24.69 -22.61 8.86
C MET A 46 -25.80 -22.46 9.90
N GLN A 47 -26.25 -21.23 10.19
CA GLN A 47 -27.36 -20.97 11.11
C GLN A 47 -28.68 -21.56 10.58
N LEU A 48 -28.99 -21.35 9.30
CA LEU A 48 -30.16 -21.94 8.65
C LEU A 48 -30.12 -23.47 8.67
N ARG A 49 -28.97 -24.07 8.32
CA ARG A 49 -28.77 -25.52 8.38
C ARG A 49 -29.09 -26.06 9.78
N LYS A 50 -28.58 -25.41 10.83
CA LYS A 50 -28.87 -25.78 12.23
C LYS A 50 -30.36 -25.64 12.57
N ASN A 51 -31.00 -24.55 12.14
CA ASN A 51 -32.43 -24.31 12.39
C ASN A 51 -33.34 -25.32 11.68
N ILE A 52 -33.04 -25.63 10.41
CA ILE A 52 -33.76 -26.63 9.61
C ILE A 52 -33.60 -28.03 10.25
N ALA A 53 -32.36 -28.42 10.59
CA ALA A 53 -32.12 -29.71 11.24
C ALA A 53 -32.88 -29.84 12.57
N LYS A 54 -32.90 -28.78 13.38
CA LYS A 54 -33.68 -28.73 14.63
C LYS A 54 -35.19 -28.82 14.36
N SER A 55 -35.69 -28.13 13.34
CA SER A 55 -37.11 -28.17 12.95
C SER A 55 -37.52 -29.57 12.44
N LEU A 56 -36.66 -30.24 11.67
CA LEU A 56 -36.90 -31.61 11.19
C LEU A 56 -36.93 -32.62 12.34
N LEU A 57 -35.98 -32.54 13.27
CA LEU A 57 -35.94 -33.38 14.48
C LEU A 57 -37.16 -33.20 15.38
N GLN A 58 -37.69 -31.97 15.48
CA GLN A 58 -38.91 -31.70 16.24
C GLN A 58 -40.16 -32.28 15.57
N LYS A 59 -40.19 -32.33 14.23
CA LYS A 59 -41.31 -32.89 13.46
C LYS A 59 -41.27 -34.42 13.43
N ASP A 60 -40.08 -35.01 13.33
CA ASP A 60 -39.89 -36.45 13.33
C ASP A 60 -38.63 -36.83 14.13
N PRO A 61 -38.80 -37.20 15.42
CA PRO A 61 -37.70 -37.61 16.28
C PRO A 61 -37.05 -38.94 15.88
N THR A 62 -37.67 -39.72 14.99
CA THR A 62 -37.19 -41.07 14.61
C THR A 62 -36.17 -41.05 13.47
N LEU A 63 -35.92 -39.88 12.86
CA LEU A 63 -35.01 -39.76 11.73
C LEU A 63 -33.56 -40.06 12.13
N SER A 64 -32.88 -40.86 11.29
CA SER A 64 -31.44 -41.09 11.43
C SER A 64 -30.63 -39.84 11.06
N GLY A 65 -29.45 -39.67 11.67
CA GLY A 65 -28.58 -38.51 11.45
C GLY A 65 -28.22 -38.28 9.97
N GLU A 66 -28.01 -39.36 9.21
CA GLU A 66 -27.72 -39.28 7.77
C GLU A 66 -28.92 -38.74 6.96
N ARG A 67 -30.13 -39.23 7.27
CA ARG A 67 -31.37 -38.74 6.62
C ARG A 67 -31.62 -37.28 6.94
N ILE A 68 -31.42 -36.87 8.20
CA ILE A 68 -31.55 -35.47 8.62
C ILE A 68 -30.58 -34.60 7.82
N SER A 69 -29.31 -34.99 7.70
CA SER A 69 -28.34 -34.20 6.94
C SER A 69 -28.75 -34.05 5.48
N LYS A 70 -29.17 -35.14 4.81
CA LYS A 70 -29.61 -35.11 3.41
C LYS A 70 -30.83 -34.21 3.20
N LEU A 71 -31.86 -34.34 4.06
CA LEU A 71 -33.07 -33.52 4.00
C LEU A 71 -32.80 -32.05 4.31
N THR A 72 -31.91 -31.78 5.27
CA THR A 72 -31.48 -30.43 5.61
C THR A 72 -30.79 -29.77 4.43
N ASP A 73 -29.85 -30.48 3.79
CA ASP A 73 -29.11 -29.95 2.65
C ASP A 73 -30.01 -29.71 1.43
N ALA A 74 -30.99 -30.59 1.16
CA ALA A 74 -31.99 -30.39 0.12
C ALA A 74 -32.92 -29.19 0.39
N THR A 75 -33.40 -29.05 1.63
CA THR A 75 -34.27 -27.93 2.02
C THR A 75 -33.52 -26.60 1.95
N LEU A 76 -32.26 -26.59 2.41
CA LEU A 76 -31.39 -25.42 2.32
C LEU A 76 -31.14 -25.01 0.86
N ALA A 77 -30.90 -25.97 -0.03
CA ALA A 77 -30.72 -25.70 -1.46
C ALA A 77 -31.97 -25.06 -2.08
N ASN A 78 -33.16 -25.55 -1.76
CA ASN A 78 -34.42 -24.97 -2.24
C ASN A 78 -34.60 -23.52 -1.74
N GLN A 79 -34.38 -23.26 -0.46
CA GLN A 79 -34.48 -21.91 0.10
C GLN A 79 -33.47 -20.93 -0.51
N ILE A 80 -32.28 -21.40 -0.88
CA ILE A 80 -31.26 -20.58 -1.56
C ILE A 80 -31.70 -20.25 -2.99
N ASN A 81 -32.28 -21.22 -3.71
CA ASN A 81 -32.71 -21.05 -5.09
C ASN A 81 -33.93 -20.13 -5.24
N GLU A 82 -34.80 -20.07 -4.22
CA GLU A 82 -36.00 -19.22 -4.21
C GLU A 82 -35.72 -17.71 -4.02
N ASN A 83 -34.44 -17.28 -3.92
CA ASN A 83 -34.07 -15.88 -3.67
C ASN A 83 -34.82 -15.26 -2.48
N ASN A 84 -34.94 -16.01 -1.38
CA ASN A 84 -35.70 -15.59 -0.21
C ASN A 84 -35.22 -14.21 0.31
N PRO A 85 -36.08 -13.16 0.34
CA PRO A 85 -35.68 -11.81 0.74
C PRO A 85 -35.22 -11.75 2.21
N GLU A 86 -35.72 -12.62 3.09
CA GLU A 86 -35.31 -12.70 4.49
C GLU A 86 -33.88 -13.23 4.63
N LEU A 87 -33.50 -14.19 3.78
CA LEU A 87 -32.13 -14.70 3.69
C LEU A 87 -31.18 -13.58 3.25
N LEU A 88 -31.54 -12.84 2.19
CA LEU A 88 -30.74 -11.72 1.70
C LEU A 88 -30.61 -10.60 2.75
N ALA A 89 -31.68 -10.29 3.48
CA ALA A 89 -31.66 -9.31 4.56
C ALA A 89 -30.76 -9.77 5.72
N SER A 90 -30.81 -11.06 6.08
CA SER A 90 -29.97 -11.67 7.12
C SER A 90 -28.49 -11.65 6.71
N GLU A 91 -28.17 -12.04 5.48
CA GLU A 91 -26.81 -11.95 4.92
C GLU A 91 -26.31 -10.50 4.93
N ALA A 92 -27.13 -9.54 4.50
CA ALA A 92 -26.75 -8.13 4.49
C ALA A 92 -26.47 -7.59 5.90
N LYS A 93 -27.26 -8.00 6.91
CA LYS A 93 -27.06 -7.64 8.31
C LYS A 93 -25.75 -8.21 8.86
N VAL A 94 -25.51 -9.51 8.70
CA VAL A 94 -24.26 -10.17 9.13
C VAL A 94 -23.06 -9.55 8.43
N ARG A 95 -23.14 -9.34 7.11
CA ARG A 95 -22.08 -8.68 6.34
C ARG A 95 -21.75 -7.29 6.89
N LYS A 96 -22.76 -6.46 7.20
CA LYS A 96 -22.52 -5.12 7.76
C LYS A 96 -21.80 -5.17 9.11
N MET A 97 -22.10 -6.16 9.94
CA MET A 97 -21.41 -6.39 11.21
C MET A 97 -19.94 -6.81 10.98
N LEU A 98 -19.72 -7.81 10.13
CA LEU A 98 -18.37 -8.30 9.79
C LEU A 98 -17.49 -7.22 9.15
N VAL A 99 -18.03 -6.43 8.22
CA VAL A 99 -17.28 -5.30 7.63
C VAL A 99 -16.86 -4.31 8.71
N LYS A 100 -17.78 -3.95 9.63
CA LYS A 100 -17.47 -3.02 10.74
C LYS A 100 -16.39 -3.59 11.67
N GLU A 101 -16.40 -4.90 11.90
CA GLU A 101 -15.43 -5.59 12.73
C GLU A 101 -14.06 -5.70 12.05
N LYS A 102 -14.00 -6.16 10.79
CA LYS A 102 -12.76 -6.27 10.00
C LYS A 102 -12.10 -4.91 9.77
N LEU A 103 -12.89 -3.85 9.57
CA LEU A 103 -12.37 -2.47 9.49
C LEU A 103 -11.78 -1.98 10.82
N LYS A 104 -12.22 -2.52 11.97
CA LYS A 104 -11.59 -2.26 13.28
C LYS A 104 -10.34 -3.13 13.52
N GLY A 105 -10.30 -4.33 12.94
CA GLY A 105 -9.24 -5.33 13.11
C GLY A 105 -7.91 -5.00 12.42
N SER A 106 -7.03 -6.01 12.29
CA SER A 106 -5.84 -5.94 11.43
C SER A 106 -6.31 -5.78 9.98
N GLY A 107 -6.11 -4.59 9.39
CA GLY A 107 -6.49 -4.31 8.00
C GLY A 107 -5.73 -5.18 7.00
N LEU A 108 -5.79 -4.82 5.71
CA LEU A 108 -5.16 -5.59 4.62
C LEU A 108 -3.70 -5.99 4.98
N PRO A 109 -3.33 -7.27 4.80
CA PRO A 109 -1.95 -7.72 4.97
C PRO A 109 -1.01 -7.03 3.99
N LEU A 110 0.30 -7.14 4.21
CA LEU A 110 1.27 -6.67 3.23
C LEU A 110 1.18 -7.50 1.95
N LEU A 111 1.43 -6.84 0.81
CA LEU A 111 1.20 -7.40 -0.52
C LEU A 111 2.49 -8.00 -1.08
N GLY A 112 2.54 -9.33 -1.23
CA GLY A 112 3.72 -10.03 -1.77
C GLY A 112 4.76 -10.36 -0.70
N ALA A 113 5.86 -11.01 -1.11
CA ALA A 113 6.91 -11.49 -0.20
C ALA A 113 7.89 -10.39 0.22
N ASP A 114 8.30 -9.52 -0.73
CA ASP A 114 9.31 -8.48 -0.52
C ASP A 114 8.92 -7.51 0.62
N PRO A 115 7.64 -7.09 0.77
CA PRO A 115 7.25 -6.29 1.92
C PRO A 115 7.44 -6.93 3.29
N TYR A 116 7.31 -8.25 3.41
CA TYR A 116 7.58 -8.95 4.67
C TYR A 116 9.08 -9.00 4.97
N TYR A 117 9.92 -9.08 3.93
CA TYR A 117 11.36 -8.96 4.09
C TYR A 117 11.72 -7.60 4.70
N TYR A 118 11.26 -6.49 4.11
CA TYR A 118 11.53 -5.16 4.65
C TYR A 118 10.90 -4.93 6.01
N LEU A 119 9.69 -5.45 6.25
CA LEU A 119 9.07 -5.40 7.58
C LEU A 119 9.97 -6.04 8.65
N SER A 120 10.57 -7.20 8.34
CA SER A 120 11.47 -7.89 9.27
C SER A 120 12.71 -7.06 9.60
N LEU A 121 13.31 -6.43 8.58
CA LEU A 121 14.46 -5.53 8.75
C LEU A 121 14.09 -4.30 9.57
N THR A 122 12.92 -3.71 9.32
CA THR A 122 12.42 -2.56 10.07
C THR A 122 12.20 -2.91 11.54
N ARG A 123 11.61 -4.08 11.82
CA ARG A 123 11.40 -4.57 13.19
C ARG A 123 12.73 -4.80 13.91
N GLN A 124 13.71 -5.37 13.20
CA GLN A 124 15.05 -5.57 13.74
C GLN A 124 15.77 -4.24 14.02
N PHE A 125 15.65 -3.26 13.12
CA PHE A 125 16.21 -1.94 13.31
C PHE A 125 15.58 -1.22 14.50
N ILE A 126 14.25 -1.30 14.68
CA ILE A 126 13.55 -0.73 15.84
C ILE A 126 14.02 -1.38 17.15
N SER A 127 14.21 -2.70 17.17
CA SER A 127 14.57 -3.43 18.39
C SER A 127 16.05 -3.30 18.78
N THR A 128 16.96 -3.23 17.81
CA THR A 128 18.41 -3.28 18.05
C THR A 128 19.16 -2.01 17.66
N GLY A 129 18.53 -1.08 16.95
CA GLY A 129 19.17 0.08 16.34
C GLY A 129 20.10 -0.25 15.16
N LYS A 130 20.15 -1.52 14.74
CA LYS A 130 21.05 -2.01 13.67
C LYS A 130 20.27 -2.92 12.73
N LEU A 131 20.66 -2.92 11.44
CA LEU A 131 20.11 -3.89 10.48
C LEU A 131 20.54 -5.31 10.82
N TRP A 132 21.83 -5.55 11.09
CA TRP A 132 22.37 -6.84 11.57
C TRP A 132 23.71 -6.64 12.32
N ASN A 133 24.11 -7.66 13.09
CA ASN A 133 25.32 -7.64 13.93
C ASN A 133 26.63 -7.82 13.13
N LYS A 134 26.62 -8.69 12.12
CA LYS A 134 27.79 -8.95 11.27
C LYS A 134 27.77 -8.01 10.05
N ARG A 135 28.90 -7.39 9.75
CA ARG A 135 29.11 -6.50 8.58
C ARG A 135 30.42 -6.84 7.89
N LYS A 136 30.47 -6.62 6.57
CA LYS A 136 31.68 -6.70 5.75
C LYS A 136 31.70 -5.46 4.84
N GLY A 137 32.53 -4.48 5.18
CA GLY A 137 32.51 -3.17 4.51
C GLY A 137 31.15 -2.49 4.65
N ARG A 138 30.54 -2.12 3.51
CA ARG A 138 29.20 -1.50 3.45
C ARG A 138 28.04 -2.50 3.51
N ASP A 139 28.33 -3.79 3.53
CA ASP A 139 27.31 -4.84 3.49
C ASP A 139 27.04 -5.37 4.90
N TYR A 140 25.77 -5.64 5.18
CA TYR A 140 25.32 -6.36 6.38
C TYR A 140 25.05 -7.82 6.05
N PHE A 141 25.32 -8.72 6.99
CA PHE A 141 25.07 -10.15 6.83
C PHE A 141 23.65 -10.50 7.29
N ASN A 142 22.85 -11.07 6.40
CA ASN A 142 21.53 -11.58 6.71
C ASN A 142 21.58 -13.12 6.83
N PRO A 143 21.47 -13.70 8.04
CA PRO A 143 21.48 -15.15 8.24
C PRO A 143 20.17 -15.83 7.80
N MET A 144 19.09 -15.06 7.62
CA MET A 144 17.76 -15.58 7.29
C MET A 144 17.57 -15.80 5.78
N MET A 145 18.55 -15.42 4.95
CA MET A 145 18.53 -15.64 3.51
C MET A 145 19.56 -16.69 3.10
N LEU A 146 19.21 -17.58 2.17
CA LEU A 146 20.11 -18.64 1.67
C LEU A 146 20.69 -19.50 2.82
N ALA A 147 19.82 -19.98 3.71
CA ALA A 147 20.23 -20.88 4.79
C ALA A 147 20.88 -22.16 4.22
N PRO A 148 21.93 -22.71 4.84
CA PRO A 148 22.55 -22.26 6.10
C PRO A 148 23.63 -21.17 5.94
N ALA A 149 24.02 -20.84 4.72
CA ALA A 149 25.18 -19.99 4.44
C ALA A 149 24.97 -18.51 4.81
N GLY A 150 23.73 -18.02 4.70
CA GLY A 150 23.47 -16.59 4.82
C GLY A 150 23.88 -15.82 3.57
N CYS A 151 23.66 -14.51 3.55
CA CYS A 151 24.13 -13.67 2.44
C CYS A 151 24.41 -12.22 2.88
N TYR A 152 25.34 -11.55 2.21
CA TYR A 152 25.68 -10.15 2.45
C TYR A 152 24.86 -9.23 1.54
N TYR A 153 24.24 -8.21 2.13
CA TYR A 153 23.42 -7.22 1.45
C TYR A 153 23.97 -5.82 1.74
N PRO A 154 24.15 -4.93 0.75
CA PRO A 154 24.42 -3.52 1.00
C PRO A 154 23.33 -2.90 1.87
N ILE A 155 23.74 -1.87 2.62
CA ILE A 155 22.84 -1.05 3.43
C ILE A 155 21.70 -0.50 2.57
N ASP A 156 20.49 -0.60 3.12
CA ASP A 156 19.26 -0.06 2.54
C ASP A 156 18.63 0.90 3.55
N LEU A 157 18.23 2.09 3.09
CA LEU A 157 17.57 3.08 3.94
C LEU A 157 16.07 2.86 4.09
N HIS A 158 15.44 2.03 3.27
CA HIS A 158 14.00 1.79 3.32
C HIS A 158 13.51 1.27 4.69
N PRO A 159 14.21 0.34 5.38
CA PRO A 159 13.85 -0.05 6.74
C PRO A 159 13.98 1.09 7.76
N VAL A 160 14.95 1.97 7.56
CA VAL A 160 15.19 3.13 8.44
C VAL A 160 14.06 4.15 8.29
N ILE A 161 13.61 4.41 7.05
CA ILE A 161 12.43 5.23 6.78
C ILE A 161 11.18 4.62 7.42
N GLY A 162 11.01 3.30 7.32
CA GLY A 162 9.93 2.57 7.97
C GLY A 162 9.92 2.74 9.49
N ALA A 163 11.09 2.62 10.12
CA ALA A 163 11.25 2.77 11.54
C ALA A 163 10.94 4.21 12.00
N GLY A 164 11.49 5.22 11.32
CA GLY A 164 11.21 6.62 11.60
C GLY A 164 9.73 6.97 11.42
N PHE A 165 9.10 6.48 10.35
CA PHE A 165 7.67 6.68 10.13
C PHE A 165 6.83 6.05 11.24
N HIS A 166 7.13 4.79 11.61
CA HIS A 166 6.43 4.12 12.70
C HIS A 166 6.56 4.86 14.03
N GLN A 167 7.78 5.31 14.37
CA GLN A 167 8.03 6.08 15.59
C GLN A 167 7.22 7.38 15.61
N THR A 168 7.14 8.10 14.49
CA THR A 168 6.31 9.30 14.36
C THR A 168 4.83 9.00 14.61
N ILE A 169 4.28 7.93 14.01
CA ILE A 169 2.87 7.57 14.25
C ILE A 169 2.62 7.14 15.69
N LYS A 170 3.59 6.46 16.34
CA LYS A 170 3.48 6.08 17.76
C LYS A 170 3.35 7.27 18.72
N LEU A 171 3.81 8.46 18.33
CA LEU A 171 3.59 9.68 19.12
C LEU A 171 2.09 10.00 19.26
N PHE A 172 1.29 9.68 18.24
CA PHE A 172 -0.17 9.92 18.23
C PHE A 172 -0.97 8.68 18.64
N ASN A 173 -0.47 7.48 18.34
CA ASN A 173 -1.12 6.23 18.69
C ASN A 173 -0.11 5.17 19.15
N LYS A 174 0.06 5.05 20.47
CA LYS A 174 1.07 4.16 21.08
C LYS A 174 0.86 2.67 20.80
N THR A 175 -0.37 2.24 20.51
CA THR A 175 -0.74 0.83 20.33
C THR A 175 -0.80 0.41 18.86
N VAL A 176 -0.44 1.29 17.93
CA VAL A 176 -0.44 0.95 16.50
C VAL A 176 0.63 -0.13 16.21
N PRO A 177 0.27 -1.24 15.56
CA PRO A 177 1.25 -2.25 15.13
C PRO A 177 2.08 -1.75 13.94
N LEU A 178 3.32 -2.24 13.82
CA LEU A 178 4.28 -1.81 12.81
C LEU A 178 3.75 -2.00 11.38
N GLU A 179 3.14 -3.15 11.12
CA GLU A 179 2.56 -3.56 9.84
C GLU A 179 1.52 -2.54 9.35
N LYS A 180 0.67 -2.06 10.27
CA LYS A 180 -0.36 -1.05 9.95
C LYS A 180 0.24 0.30 9.61
N THR A 181 1.42 0.62 10.12
CA THR A 181 2.09 1.89 9.79
C THR A 181 2.83 1.79 8.46
N VAL A 182 3.70 0.80 8.27
CA VAL A 182 4.57 0.72 7.09
C VAL A 182 3.82 0.53 5.79
N ARG A 183 2.61 -0.08 5.82
CA ARG A 183 1.76 -0.25 4.64
C ARG A 183 1.37 1.07 3.94
N TRP A 184 1.40 2.20 4.66
CA TRP A 184 1.06 3.53 4.11
C TRP A 184 2.20 4.19 3.35
N ILE A 185 3.44 3.77 3.58
CA ILE A 185 4.64 4.35 2.96
C ILE A 185 4.55 4.38 1.43
N PRO A 186 4.20 3.29 0.70
CA PRO A 186 4.08 3.34 -0.76
C PRO A 186 3.02 4.36 -1.26
N VAL A 187 1.93 4.53 -0.52
CA VAL A 187 0.87 5.49 -0.86
C VAL A 187 1.38 6.92 -0.69
N ILE A 188 2.04 7.22 0.44
CA ILE A 188 2.62 8.53 0.72
C ILE A 188 3.67 8.88 -0.33
N LEU A 189 4.60 7.97 -0.61
CA LEU A 189 5.62 8.17 -1.64
C LEU A 189 4.98 8.44 -3.00
N SER A 190 3.92 7.72 -3.36
CA SER A 190 3.24 7.92 -4.63
C SER A 190 2.56 9.28 -4.77
N VAL A 191 1.89 9.73 -3.71
CA VAL A 191 1.27 11.06 -3.65
C VAL A 191 2.34 12.13 -3.81
N VAL A 192 3.48 11.99 -3.11
CA VAL A 192 4.61 12.91 -3.22
C VAL A 192 5.21 12.90 -4.64
N THR A 193 5.41 11.72 -5.23
CA THR A 193 5.91 11.57 -6.61
C THR A 193 5.02 12.31 -7.62
N VAL A 194 3.70 12.09 -7.54
CA VAL A 194 2.73 12.74 -8.43
C VAL A 194 2.68 14.25 -8.18
N PHE A 195 2.75 14.69 -6.92
CA PHE A 195 2.83 16.11 -6.59
C PHE A 195 4.06 16.77 -7.20
N ILE A 196 5.24 16.15 -7.09
CA ILE A 196 6.48 16.67 -7.69
C ILE A 196 6.36 16.77 -9.21
N LEU A 197 5.73 15.79 -9.87
CA LEU A 197 5.47 15.86 -11.31
C LEU A 197 4.59 17.05 -11.68
N ILE A 198 3.56 17.35 -10.89
CA ILE A 198 2.69 18.52 -11.09
C ILE A 198 3.49 19.82 -10.92
N CYS A 199 4.30 19.92 -9.85
CA CYS A 199 5.18 21.06 -9.63
C CYS A 199 6.19 21.24 -10.78
N LEU A 200 6.76 20.16 -11.27
CA LEU A 200 7.70 20.15 -12.38
C LEU A 200 7.03 20.66 -13.67
N GLY A 201 5.87 20.10 -14.02
CA GLY A 201 5.16 20.47 -15.24
C GLY A 201 4.68 21.92 -15.23
N LEU A 202 3.98 22.34 -14.17
CA LEU A 202 3.40 23.68 -14.11
C LEU A 202 4.44 24.75 -13.74
N SER A 203 5.25 24.53 -12.71
CA SER A 203 6.07 25.60 -12.14
C SER A 203 7.46 25.71 -12.79
N VAL A 204 8.04 24.59 -13.20
CA VAL A 204 9.40 24.58 -13.79
C VAL A 204 9.33 24.70 -15.31
N TYR A 205 8.58 23.80 -15.96
CA TYR A 205 8.48 23.76 -17.43
C TYR A 205 7.38 24.64 -18.01
N LYS A 206 6.48 25.19 -17.17
CA LYS A 206 5.37 26.08 -17.59
C LYS A 206 4.47 25.46 -18.66
N LEU A 207 4.23 24.15 -18.55
CA LEU A 207 3.30 23.44 -19.41
C LEU A 207 1.86 23.85 -19.11
N ALA A 208 0.98 23.74 -20.10
CA ALA A 208 -0.45 23.98 -19.90
C ALA A 208 -1.04 22.96 -18.91
N ALA A 209 -1.96 23.41 -18.04
CA ALA A 209 -2.54 22.58 -16.99
C ALA A 209 -3.19 21.27 -17.47
N PRO A 210 -3.92 21.23 -18.61
CA PRO A 210 -4.46 19.99 -19.14
C PRO A 210 -3.37 18.95 -19.48
N ALA A 211 -2.23 19.39 -20.02
CA ALA A 211 -1.12 18.50 -20.36
C ALA A 211 -0.48 17.88 -19.10
N VAL A 212 -0.28 18.71 -18.06
CA VAL A 212 0.23 18.22 -16.77
C VAL A 212 -0.76 17.27 -16.10
N LEU A 213 -2.06 17.58 -16.17
CA LEU A 213 -3.11 16.72 -15.62
C LEU A 213 -3.12 15.35 -16.28
N LEU A 214 -3.06 15.30 -17.62
CA LEU A 214 -3.02 14.04 -18.36
C LEU A 214 -1.75 13.24 -18.06
N GLY A 215 -0.59 13.89 -18.00
CA GLY A 215 0.68 13.23 -17.67
C GLY A 215 0.69 12.66 -16.24
N ALA A 216 0.21 13.44 -15.27
CA ALA A 216 0.16 13.02 -13.87
C ALA A 216 -0.91 11.94 -13.63
N LEU A 217 -2.06 12.02 -14.32
CA LEU A 217 -3.07 10.95 -14.31
C LEU A 217 -2.50 9.67 -14.93
N HIS A 218 -1.82 9.77 -16.07
CA HIS A 218 -1.19 8.63 -16.74
C HIS A 218 -0.20 7.91 -15.79
N LEU A 219 0.68 8.65 -15.12
CA LEU A 219 1.57 8.08 -14.12
C LEU A 219 0.78 7.44 -12.95
N ALA A 220 -0.25 8.12 -12.45
CA ALA A 220 -1.03 7.63 -11.31
C ALA A 220 -1.73 6.29 -11.58
N ILE A 221 -2.15 6.04 -12.83
CA ILE A 221 -2.85 4.83 -13.28
C ILE A 221 -1.95 3.83 -14.01
N ALA A 222 -0.69 4.15 -14.27
CA ALA A 222 0.24 3.28 -14.98
C ALA A 222 0.31 1.91 -14.29
N PRO A 223 -0.06 0.79 -14.96
CA PRO A 223 -0.27 -0.50 -14.28
C PRO A 223 0.94 -0.99 -13.48
N ILE A 224 2.15 -0.81 -14.03
CA ILE A 224 3.40 -1.21 -13.37
C ILE A 224 3.65 -0.42 -12.09
N TYR A 225 3.49 0.91 -12.14
CA TYR A 225 3.69 1.76 -10.99
C TYR A 225 2.58 1.56 -9.96
N LEU A 226 1.33 1.42 -10.42
CA LEU A 226 0.19 1.18 -9.56
C LEU A 226 0.39 -0.10 -8.74
N LYS A 227 0.68 -1.24 -9.38
CA LYS A 227 0.90 -2.52 -8.71
C LYS A 227 2.01 -2.45 -7.65
N ARG A 228 3.11 -1.75 -7.96
CA ARG A 228 4.28 -1.58 -7.09
C ARG A 228 4.18 -0.40 -6.13
N SER A 229 2.99 0.18 -5.96
CA SER A 229 2.75 1.29 -5.02
C SER A 229 1.37 1.28 -4.35
N LEU A 230 0.68 0.14 -4.40
CA LEU A 230 -0.56 -0.07 -3.64
C LEU A 230 -0.30 -0.04 -2.14
N ILE A 231 -1.34 0.24 -1.36
CA ILE A 231 -1.28 0.06 0.10
C ILE A 231 -0.86 -1.38 0.44
N GLY A 232 0.14 -1.51 1.30
CA GLY A 232 0.73 -2.80 1.66
C GLY A 232 1.90 -3.26 0.78
N TRP A 233 2.19 -2.58 -0.33
CA TRP A 233 3.42 -2.80 -1.12
C TRP A 233 4.62 -2.08 -0.48
N TYR A 234 5.01 -2.49 0.74
CA TYR A 234 6.12 -1.88 1.49
C TYR A 234 7.49 -2.32 0.92
N ASP A 235 7.87 -1.74 -0.22
CA ASP A 235 9.11 -2.01 -0.95
C ASP A 235 9.75 -0.70 -1.44
N THR A 236 10.93 -0.83 -2.05
CA THR A 236 11.79 0.20 -2.64
C THR A 236 11.33 0.70 -4.02
N ASP A 237 10.37 0.02 -4.68
CA ASP A 237 9.95 0.38 -6.04
C ASP A 237 9.46 1.84 -6.21
N PRO A 238 8.67 2.44 -5.29
CA PRO A 238 8.22 3.82 -5.47
C PRO A 238 9.36 4.85 -5.51
N TYR A 239 10.50 4.55 -4.87
CA TYR A 239 11.67 5.42 -4.87
C TYR A 239 12.31 5.52 -6.26
N ASN A 240 12.22 4.47 -7.07
CA ASN A 240 12.74 4.43 -8.44
C ASN A 240 12.01 5.38 -9.40
N VAL A 241 10.84 5.89 -9.01
CA VAL A 241 10.12 6.93 -9.75
C VAL A 241 10.31 8.29 -9.07
N LEU A 242 10.25 8.32 -7.74
CA LEU A 242 10.38 9.54 -6.95
C LEU A 242 11.73 10.24 -7.17
N PHE A 243 12.84 9.52 -7.02
CA PHE A 243 14.17 10.13 -7.07
C PHE A 243 14.53 10.68 -8.46
N PRO A 244 14.33 9.94 -9.57
CA PRO A 244 14.55 10.52 -10.90
C PRO A 244 13.73 11.79 -11.16
N LEU A 245 12.49 11.87 -10.65
CA LEU A 245 11.68 13.09 -10.76
C LEU A 245 12.21 14.24 -9.92
N ILE A 246 12.68 13.99 -8.69
CA ILE A 246 13.33 15.03 -7.86
C ILE A 246 14.59 15.54 -8.56
N ILE A 247 15.45 14.64 -9.04
CA ILE A 247 16.70 15.00 -9.74
C ILE A 247 16.38 15.83 -10.98
N THR A 248 15.40 15.38 -11.79
CA THR A 248 14.93 16.10 -12.97
C THR A 248 14.37 17.47 -12.60
N ALA A 249 13.63 17.58 -11.50
CA ALA A 249 13.10 18.86 -11.05
C ALA A 249 14.20 19.85 -10.63
N LEU A 250 15.20 19.39 -9.87
CA LEU A 250 16.34 20.21 -9.47
C LEU A 250 17.13 20.71 -10.69
N LEU A 251 17.44 19.80 -11.63
CA LEU A 251 18.15 20.15 -12.87
C LEU A 251 17.29 21.04 -13.77
N GLY A 252 16.00 20.75 -13.91
CA GLY A 252 15.06 21.56 -14.68
C GLY A 252 14.97 23.00 -14.18
N VAL A 253 14.96 23.21 -12.86
CA VAL A 253 15.00 24.56 -12.28
C VAL A 253 16.27 25.31 -12.67
N ILE A 254 17.42 24.64 -12.67
CA ILE A 254 18.70 25.23 -13.11
C ILE A 254 18.63 25.59 -14.60
N SER A 255 18.21 24.66 -15.44
CA SER A 255 18.18 24.81 -16.91
C SER A 255 17.18 25.85 -17.38
N CYS A 256 15.98 25.90 -16.80
CA CYS A 256 14.91 26.80 -17.23
C CYS A 256 15.05 28.22 -16.65
N ASN A 257 15.89 28.42 -15.63
CA ASN A 257 16.11 29.74 -15.02
C ASN A 257 17.47 30.35 -15.41
N THR A 258 17.50 30.95 -16.60
CA THR A 258 18.71 31.57 -17.17
C THR A 258 19.24 32.75 -16.36
N ARG A 259 18.40 33.39 -15.54
CA ARG A 259 18.75 34.53 -14.67
C ARG A 259 19.16 34.13 -13.25
N MET A 260 19.22 32.83 -12.96
CA MET A 260 19.58 32.34 -11.64
C MET A 260 21.03 32.70 -11.28
N VAL A 261 21.21 33.27 -10.09
CA VAL A 261 22.55 33.58 -9.54
C VAL A 261 23.37 32.30 -9.41
N TRP A 262 24.66 32.38 -9.72
CA TRP A 262 25.56 31.22 -9.76
C TRP A 262 25.60 30.43 -8.44
N ARG A 263 25.50 31.09 -7.27
CA ARG A 263 25.44 30.44 -5.96
C ARG A 263 24.26 29.48 -5.86
N ASN A 264 23.08 29.91 -6.31
CA ASN A 264 21.87 29.07 -6.30
C ASN A 264 22.00 27.90 -7.27
N ARG A 265 22.64 28.11 -8.43
CA ARG A 265 22.94 27.01 -9.37
C ARG A 265 23.86 25.96 -8.75
N LEU A 266 24.91 26.41 -8.07
CA LEU A 266 25.84 25.52 -7.36
C LEU A 266 25.11 24.74 -6.27
N MET A 267 24.29 25.42 -5.45
CA MET A 267 23.51 24.77 -4.39
C MET A 267 22.52 23.73 -4.94
N LEU A 268 21.79 24.05 -6.02
CA LEU A 268 20.86 23.10 -6.65
C LEU A 268 21.60 21.93 -7.30
N SER A 269 22.78 22.18 -7.90
CA SER A 269 23.61 21.11 -8.49
C SER A 269 24.15 20.18 -7.42
N ALA A 270 24.63 20.74 -6.30
CA ALA A 270 25.05 19.98 -5.13
C ALA A 270 23.87 19.19 -4.53
N ALA A 271 22.67 19.79 -4.45
CA ALA A 271 21.46 19.10 -4.00
C ALA A 271 21.06 17.95 -4.93
N ALA A 272 21.18 18.11 -6.25
CA ALA A 272 20.94 17.05 -7.21
C ALA A 272 21.94 15.90 -7.06
N GLY A 273 23.24 16.21 -6.92
CA GLY A 273 24.28 15.22 -6.63
C GLY A 273 24.05 14.48 -5.31
N ALA A 274 23.67 15.19 -4.25
CA ALA A 274 23.32 14.59 -2.97
C ALA A 274 22.08 13.69 -3.08
N THR A 275 21.09 14.08 -3.90
CA THR A 275 19.89 13.28 -4.14
C THR A 275 20.22 11.99 -4.90
N ILE A 276 21.13 12.02 -5.87
CA ILE A 276 21.65 10.83 -6.55
C ILE A 276 22.36 9.91 -5.55
N LEU A 277 23.19 10.48 -4.66
CA LEU A 277 23.86 9.71 -3.61
C LEU A 277 22.84 9.06 -2.66
N VAL A 278 21.81 9.77 -2.23
CA VAL A 278 20.76 9.19 -1.38
C VAL A 278 19.98 8.11 -2.14
N TYR A 279 19.65 8.32 -3.41
CA TYR A 279 18.97 7.33 -4.24
C TYR A 279 19.75 6.01 -4.35
N SER A 280 21.09 6.09 -4.43
CA SER A 280 21.97 4.91 -4.45
C SER A 280 21.83 3.97 -3.25
N LEU A 281 21.26 4.49 -2.15
CA LEU A 281 21.04 3.75 -0.89
C LEU A 281 19.64 3.11 -0.80
N PHE A 282 18.78 3.30 -1.81
CA PHE A 282 17.44 2.69 -1.88
C PHE A 282 17.34 1.59 -2.92
N TRP A 283 18.07 1.70 -4.03
CA TRP A 283 17.95 0.74 -5.12
C TRP A 283 19.31 0.38 -5.69
N ARG A 284 19.52 -0.90 -5.98
CA ARG A 284 20.81 -1.43 -6.45
C ARG A 284 21.00 -1.27 -7.96
N GLY A 285 19.91 -1.30 -8.73
CA GLY A 285 19.96 -1.24 -10.19
C GLY A 285 20.31 0.14 -10.77
N TRP A 286 20.58 1.15 -9.93
CA TRP A 286 20.87 2.51 -10.37
C TRP A 286 22.22 2.63 -11.10
N LEU A 287 23.16 1.72 -10.81
CA LEU A 287 24.36 1.51 -11.63
C LEU A 287 24.10 0.28 -12.49
N PRO A 288 24.23 0.34 -13.84
CA PRO A 288 24.35 -0.87 -14.63
C PRO A 288 25.55 -1.63 -14.08
N ALA A 289 25.29 -2.81 -13.53
CA ALA A 289 26.29 -3.56 -12.81
C ALA A 289 27.54 -3.74 -13.70
N CYS A 290 28.67 -3.17 -13.27
CA CYS A 290 29.96 -3.77 -13.56
C CYS A 290 29.99 -5.07 -12.76
N GLY A 291 29.40 -6.11 -13.35
CA GLY A 291 29.60 -7.50 -12.93
C GLY A 291 30.94 -8.00 -13.42
#